data_AF-A0A5N5LP56-F1
#
_entry.id   AF-A0A5N5LP56-F1
#
_cell.length_a   1.000
_cell.length_b   1.000
_cell.length_c   1.000
_cell.angle_alpha   90.00
_cell.angle_beta   90.00
_cell.angle_gamma   90.00
#
_symmetry.space_group_name_H-M   'P 1'
#
loop_
_entity.id
_entity.type
_entity.pdbx_description
1 polymer ?
#
loop_
_entity_poly.entity_id
_entity_poly.type
_entity_poly.pdbx_seq_one_letter_code
_entity_poly.pdbx_strand_id
1 'polypeptide(L)'
;MLLELFSFINTRYYGDILRGLFPLFGESEPDDAVRDNAAGAVARMIMAHPPSVPLNQVLPVFLKALPLKEDREESMAVYSCVSTLVLSSNQQILALVPELINLFAQVVVSPVETPEVKAQVGRAFSHLISLYGHQMQPLLSNLSPAHASALAAFAPKS
;
A
#
# COMPACT_ATOMS: atom_id res chain seq x y z
N MET A 1 12.55 -25.47 -19.47
CA MET A 1 11.64 -26.45 -18.85
C MET A 1 11.41 -26.25 -17.35
N LEU A 2 12.32 -25.59 -16.59
CA LEU A 2 12.09 -25.27 -15.16
C LEU A 2 11.48 -23.87 -14.89
N LEU A 3 11.34 -23.02 -15.93
CA LEU A 3 10.74 -21.68 -15.80
C LEU A 3 9.23 -21.63 -16.08
N GLU A 4 8.63 -22.69 -16.62
CA GLU A 4 7.18 -22.75 -16.91
C GLU A 4 6.36 -23.37 -15.77
N LEU A 5 7.01 -23.92 -14.74
CA LEU A 5 6.34 -24.60 -13.62
C LEU A 5 5.91 -23.67 -12.48
N PHE A 6 6.28 -22.38 -12.51
CA PHE A 6 5.94 -21.40 -11.46
C PHE A 6 4.87 -20.37 -11.84
N SER A 7 4.26 -20.44 -13.03
CA SER A 7 3.27 -19.43 -13.45
C SER A 7 2.02 -20.03 -14.11
N PHE A 8 1.34 -20.92 -13.40
CA PHE A 8 -0.11 -21.06 -13.57
C PHE A 8 -0.79 -20.45 -12.35
N ILE A 9 -0.60 -19.14 -12.14
CA ILE A 9 -1.53 -18.40 -11.30
C ILE A 9 -2.88 -18.49 -12.00
N ASN A 10 -3.83 -19.19 -11.37
CA ASN A 10 -5.15 -19.38 -11.94
C ASN A 10 -5.99 -18.11 -11.74
N THR A 11 -5.71 -17.10 -12.55
CA THR A 11 -6.32 -15.77 -12.48
C THR A 11 -7.82 -15.77 -12.80
N ARG A 12 -8.36 -16.88 -13.32
CA ARG A 12 -9.80 -17.02 -13.66
C ARG A 12 -10.72 -16.75 -12.47
N TYR A 13 -10.25 -16.96 -11.24
CA TYR A 13 -11.03 -16.79 -10.02
C TYR A 13 -10.80 -15.45 -9.32
N TYR A 14 -9.89 -14.61 -9.82
CA TYR A 14 -9.55 -13.34 -9.14
C TYR A 14 -10.77 -12.44 -8.98
N GLY A 15 -11.63 -12.37 -10.00
CA GLY A 15 -12.87 -11.61 -9.91
C GLY A 15 -13.79 -12.09 -8.79
N ASP A 16 -13.94 -13.41 -8.62
CA ASP A 16 -14.80 -13.99 -7.58
C ASP A 16 -14.19 -13.84 -6.19
N ILE A 17 -12.88 -13.99 -6.07
CA ILE A 17 -12.15 -13.75 -4.81
C ILE A 17 -12.29 -12.28 -4.40
N LEU A 18 -12.07 -11.32 -5.30
CA LEU A 18 -12.22 -9.90 -5.00
C LEU A 18 -13.65 -9.55 -4.58
N ARG A 19 -14.67 -10.15 -5.21
CA ARG A 19 -16.07 -9.99 -4.79
C ARG A 19 -16.32 -10.54 -3.39
N GLY A 20 -15.70 -11.67 -3.04
CA GLY A 20 -15.80 -12.26 -1.71
C GLY A 20 -15.07 -11.46 -0.62
N LEU A 21 -13.93 -10.85 -0.96
CA LEU A 21 -13.15 -10.02 -0.04
C LEU A 21 -13.76 -8.62 0.15
N PHE A 22 -14.42 -8.07 -0.86
CA PHE A 22 -14.93 -6.69 -0.82
C PHE A 22 -15.79 -6.35 0.41
N PRO A 23 -16.77 -7.18 0.85
CA PRO A 23 -17.56 -6.92 2.05
C PRO A 23 -16.73 -6.80 3.33
N LEU A 24 -15.57 -7.46 3.41
CA LEU A 24 -14.70 -7.43 4.58
C LEU A 24 -14.08 -6.05 4.81
N PHE A 25 -14.00 -5.19 3.78
CA PHE A 25 -13.51 -3.83 3.93
C PHE A 25 -14.60 -2.83 4.39
N GLY A 26 -15.84 -3.28 4.51
CA GLY A 26 -16.97 -2.46 4.95
C GLY A 26 -17.03 -2.29 6.46
N GLU A 27 -17.84 -1.32 6.91
CA GLU A 27 -18.07 -1.08 8.36
C GLU A 27 -18.83 -2.22 9.05
N SER A 28 -19.42 -3.14 8.27
CA SER A 28 -20.11 -4.32 8.77
C SER A 28 -19.17 -5.41 9.28
N GLU A 29 -17.87 -5.36 8.94
CA GLU A 29 -16.87 -6.27 9.49
C GLU A 29 -16.20 -5.62 10.72
N PRO A 30 -16.55 -6.05 11.94
CA PRO A 30 -15.99 -5.47 13.17
C PRO A 30 -14.59 -5.97 13.50
N ASP A 31 -14.15 -7.09 12.92
CA ASP A 31 -12.87 -7.71 13.25
C ASP A 31 -11.73 -7.11 12.41
N ASP A 32 -10.85 -6.36 13.08
CA ASP A 32 -9.73 -5.70 12.44
C ASP A 32 -8.67 -6.70 11.92
N ALA A 33 -8.49 -7.87 12.53
CA ALA A 33 -7.60 -8.91 12.03
C ALA A 33 -8.14 -9.54 10.74
N VAL A 34 -9.46 -9.70 10.59
CA VAL A 34 -10.09 -10.15 9.33
C VAL A 34 -9.85 -9.14 8.21
N ARG A 35 -9.98 -7.85 8.52
CA ARG A 35 -9.72 -6.75 7.57
C ARG A 35 -8.27 -6.72 7.12
N ASP A 36 -7.35 -6.91 8.05
CA ASP A 36 -5.92 -6.93 7.79
C ASP A 36 -5.54 -8.13 6.91
N ASN A 37 -6.09 -9.31 7.19
CA ASN A 37 -5.93 -10.51 6.37
C ASN A 37 -6.50 -10.34 4.96
N ALA A 38 -7.65 -9.68 4.83
CA ALA A 38 -8.22 -9.35 3.52
C ALA A 38 -7.30 -8.41 2.73
N ALA A 39 -6.71 -7.39 3.39
CA ALA A 39 -5.73 -6.51 2.79
C ALA A 39 -4.47 -7.28 2.34
N GLY A 40 -3.95 -8.18 3.17
CA GLY A 40 -2.84 -9.08 2.82
C GLY A 40 -3.13 -9.96 1.60
N ALA A 41 -4.33 -10.55 1.53
CA ALA A 41 -4.77 -11.33 0.37
C ALA A 41 -4.81 -10.49 -0.92
N VAL A 42 -5.42 -9.30 -0.87
CA VAL A 42 -5.46 -8.37 -2.02
C VAL A 42 -4.04 -7.98 -2.45
N ALA A 43 -3.17 -7.65 -1.51
CA ALA A 43 -1.77 -7.30 -1.78
C ALA A 43 -1.03 -8.42 -2.52
N ARG A 44 -1.19 -9.67 -2.07
CA ARG A 44 -0.62 -10.85 -2.73
C ARG A 44 -1.19 -11.07 -4.13
N MET A 45 -2.50 -10.90 -4.34
CA MET A 45 -3.12 -11.03 -5.66
C MET A 45 -2.57 -9.99 -6.65
N ILE A 46 -2.43 -8.74 -6.20
CA ILE A 46 -1.83 -7.67 -7.01
C ILE A 46 -0.40 -8.02 -7.38
N MET A 47 0.42 -8.40 -6.39
CA MET A 47 1.84 -8.71 -6.63
C MET A 47 2.05 -9.96 -7.49
N ALA A 48 1.16 -10.94 -7.39
CA ALA A 48 1.23 -12.17 -8.15
C ALA A 48 0.90 -11.96 -9.64
N HIS A 49 -0.15 -11.20 -9.96
CA HIS A 49 -0.50 -10.93 -11.36
C HIS A 49 -1.26 -9.59 -11.52
N PRO A 50 -0.54 -8.45 -11.54
CA PRO A 50 -1.17 -7.12 -11.61
C PRO A 50 -2.17 -6.93 -12.77
N PRO A 51 -1.91 -7.43 -14.00
CA PRO A 51 -2.85 -7.26 -15.11
C PRO A 51 -4.21 -7.93 -14.92
N SER A 52 -4.36 -8.85 -13.97
CA SER A 52 -5.63 -9.52 -13.66
C SER A 52 -6.41 -8.87 -12.53
N VAL A 53 -5.91 -7.78 -11.95
CA VAL A 53 -6.60 -7.03 -10.90
C VAL A 53 -7.05 -5.67 -11.45
N PRO A 54 -8.34 -5.30 -11.36
CA PRO A 54 -8.83 -3.99 -11.75
C PRO A 54 -8.39 -2.94 -10.72
N LEU A 55 -7.11 -2.55 -10.76
CA LEU A 55 -6.48 -1.68 -9.75
C LEU A 55 -7.21 -0.34 -9.54
N ASN A 56 -7.82 0.23 -10.57
CA ASN A 56 -8.62 1.46 -10.44
C ASN A 56 -9.85 1.30 -9.52
N GLN A 57 -10.40 0.10 -9.41
CA GLN A 57 -11.52 -0.20 -8.51
C GLN A 57 -11.02 -0.70 -7.16
N VAL A 58 -9.91 -1.45 -7.14
CA VAL A 58 -9.39 -2.10 -5.94
C VAL A 58 -8.61 -1.13 -5.06
N LEU A 59 -7.74 -0.29 -5.63
CA LEU A 59 -6.82 0.55 -4.85
C LEU A 59 -7.52 1.55 -3.90
N PRO A 60 -8.62 2.25 -4.28
CA PRO A 60 -9.29 3.16 -3.36
C PRO A 60 -9.84 2.46 -2.12
N VAL A 61 -10.40 1.25 -2.28
CA VAL A 61 -10.94 0.44 -1.17
C VAL A 61 -9.81 -0.13 -0.33
N PHE A 62 -8.81 -0.70 -1.01
CA PHE A 62 -7.63 -1.29 -0.39
C PHE A 62 -6.86 -0.28 0.47
N LEU A 63 -6.57 0.92 -0.05
CA LEU A 63 -5.86 1.96 0.70
C LEU A 63 -6.69 2.52 1.86
N LYS A 64 -8.02 2.61 1.73
CA LYS A 64 -8.91 3.04 2.83
C LYS A 64 -8.91 2.07 4.01
N ALA A 65 -8.61 0.80 3.76
CA ALA A 65 -8.47 -0.20 4.82
C ALA A 65 -7.15 -0.09 5.60
N LEU A 66 -6.22 0.76 5.15
CA LEU A 66 -4.89 0.93 5.76
C LEU A 66 -4.82 2.20 6.64
N PRO A 67 -3.90 2.24 7.61
CA PRO A 67 -2.91 1.23 7.97
C PRO A 67 -3.56 -0.02 8.58
N LEU A 68 -2.83 -1.15 8.55
CA LEU A 68 -3.25 -2.34 9.29
C LEU A 68 -3.44 -2.00 10.78
N LYS A 69 -4.19 -2.80 11.52
CA LYS A 69 -4.56 -2.46 12.91
C LYS A 69 -4.14 -3.53 13.91
N GLU A 70 -4.50 -4.78 13.66
CA GLU A 70 -4.33 -5.90 14.59
C GLU A 70 -3.32 -6.92 14.06
N ASP A 71 -3.51 -7.44 12.84
CA ASP A 71 -2.66 -8.47 12.27
C ASP A 71 -1.50 -7.86 11.47
N ARG A 72 -0.32 -7.89 12.07
CA ARG A 72 0.91 -7.32 11.49
C ARG A 72 1.74 -8.32 10.71
N GLU A 73 1.37 -9.60 10.68
CA GLU A 73 2.04 -10.57 9.81
C GLU A 73 1.88 -10.19 8.33
N GLU A 74 0.79 -9.47 8.02
CA GLU A 74 0.46 -8.99 6.69
C GLU A 74 1.15 -7.69 6.28
N SER A 75 1.77 -6.95 7.22
CA SER A 75 2.38 -5.64 6.95
C SER A 75 3.39 -5.70 5.81
N MET A 76 4.29 -6.69 5.81
CA MET A 76 5.31 -6.80 4.77
C MET A 76 4.70 -7.01 3.39
N ALA A 77 3.68 -7.86 3.26
CA ALA A 77 3.01 -8.10 1.98
C ALA A 77 2.29 -6.83 1.48
N VAL A 78 1.54 -6.18 2.37
CA VAL A 78 0.74 -4.98 2.09
C VAL A 78 1.62 -3.81 1.67
N TYR A 79 2.58 -3.43 2.49
CA TYR A 79 3.41 -2.26 2.21
C TYR A 79 4.45 -2.53 1.11
N SER A 80 4.82 -3.80 0.87
CA SER A 80 5.56 -4.17 -0.34
C SER A 80 4.76 -3.96 -1.61
N CYS A 81 3.49 -4.36 -1.62
CA CYS A 81 2.60 -4.13 -2.76
C CYS A 81 2.47 -2.63 -3.07
N VAL A 82 2.08 -1.84 -2.07
CA VAL A 82 1.91 -0.39 -2.22
C VAL A 82 3.20 0.27 -2.70
N SER A 83 4.34 -0.04 -2.07
CA SER A 83 5.63 0.55 -2.43
C SER A 83 6.08 0.14 -3.82
N THR A 84 5.85 -1.12 -4.24
CA THR A 84 6.20 -1.59 -5.59
C THR A 84 5.41 -0.87 -6.67
N LEU A 85 4.11 -0.65 -6.45
CA LEU A 85 3.28 0.12 -7.37
C LEU A 85 3.74 1.59 -7.47
N VAL A 86 4.14 2.20 -6.35
CA VAL A 86 4.69 3.57 -6.34
C VAL A 86 6.02 3.64 -7.07
N LEU A 87 6.96 2.73 -6.76
CA LEU A 87 8.30 2.70 -7.36
C LEU A 87 8.26 2.39 -8.86
N SER A 88 7.29 1.60 -9.31
CA SER A 88 7.04 1.38 -10.75
C SER A 88 6.32 2.54 -11.43
N SER A 89 6.02 3.62 -10.70
CA SER A 89 5.29 4.80 -11.19
C SER A 89 3.96 4.44 -11.85
N ASN A 90 3.27 3.44 -11.29
CA ASN A 90 1.98 2.97 -11.79
C ASN A 90 0.93 4.09 -11.69
N GLN A 91 0.31 4.45 -12.82
CA GLN A 91 -0.59 5.60 -12.89
C GLN A 91 -1.82 5.48 -11.96
N GLN A 92 -2.30 4.27 -11.70
CA GLN A 92 -3.50 4.06 -10.88
C GLN A 92 -3.23 4.33 -9.41
N ILE A 93 -2.03 4.00 -8.91
CA ILE A 93 -1.66 4.33 -7.53
C ILE A 93 -1.20 5.79 -7.39
N LEU A 94 -0.56 6.33 -8.43
CA LEU A 94 -0.14 7.74 -8.44
C LEU A 94 -1.31 8.72 -8.47
N ALA A 95 -2.49 8.29 -8.93
CA ALA A 95 -3.72 9.07 -8.81
C ALA A 95 -4.20 9.25 -7.35
N LEU A 96 -3.63 8.50 -6.40
CA LEU A 96 -4.00 8.46 -4.97
C LEU A 96 -2.86 8.97 -4.07
N VAL A 97 -1.99 9.85 -4.60
CA VAL A 97 -0.85 10.39 -3.85
C VAL A 97 -1.26 11.08 -2.54
N PRO A 98 -2.30 11.92 -2.46
CA PRO A 98 -2.71 12.52 -1.19
C PRO A 98 -3.01 11.48 -0.10
N GLU A 99 -3.69 10.38 -0.45
CA GLU A 99 -3.99 9.27 0.45
C GLU A 99 -2.71 8.53 0.85
N LEU A 100 -1.81 8.28 -0.10
CA LEU A 100 -0.52 7.63 0.16
C LEU A 100 0.35 8.42 1.13
N ILE A 101 0.43 9.75 1.00
CA ILE A 101 1.22 10.58 1.92
C ILE A 101 0.71 10.45 3.35
N ASN A 102 -0.62 10.48 3.55
CA ASN A 102 -1.22 10.31 4.86
C ASN A 102 -0.99 8.90 5.42
N LEU A 103 -1.09 7.86 4.57
CA LEU A 103 -0.80 6.49 4.98
C LEU A 103 0.67 6.32 5.38
N PHE A 104 1.59 6.79 4.54
CA PHE A 104 3.03 6.66 4.79
C PHE A 104 3.46 7.38 6.07
N ALA A 105 2.91 8.56 6.33
CA ALA A 105 3.11 9.27 7.59
C ALA A 105 2.72 8.42 8.80
N GLN A 106 1.53 7.82 8.78
CA GLN A 106 1.03 6.97 9.88
C GLN A 106 1.89 5.72 10.10
N VAL A 107 2.31 5.06 9.02
CA VAL A 107 3.15 3.85 9.10
C VAL A 107 4.53 4.16 9.67
N VAL A 108 5.16 5.25 9.21
CA VAL A 108 6.52 5.61 9.66
C VAL A 108 6.55 5.94 11.16
N VAL A 109 5.53 6.63 11.68
CA VAL A 109 5.47 6.95 13.12
C VAL A 109 4.94 5.81 14.00
N SER A 110 4.33 4.78 13.39
CA SER A 110 3.73 3.68 14.14
C SER A 110 4.76 3.01 15.07
N PRO A 111 4.48 2.85 16.37
CA PRO A 111 5.41 2.20 17.30
C PRO A 111 5.49 0.69 17.10
N VAL A 112 4.51 0.09 16.41
CA VAL A 112 4.39 -1.37 16.25
C VAL A 112 4.89 -1.88 14.89
N GLU A 113 5.03 -1.01 13.88
CA GLU A 113 5.56 -1.41 12.58
C GLU A 113 7.07 -1.60 12.62
N THR A 114 7.57 -2.61 11.91
CA THR A 114 8.99 -2.95 11.92
C THR A 114 9.84 -1.91 11.17
N PRO A 115 11.14 -1.79 11.48
CA PRO A 115 12.05 -0.93 10.73
C PRO A 115 12.06 -1.20 9.22
N GLU A 116 11.91 -2.47 8.81
CA GLU A 116 11.91 -2.89 7.41
C GLU A 116 10.71 -2.34 6.65
N VAL A 117 9.51 -2.44 7.25
CA VAL A 117 8.27 -1.85 6.71
C VAL A 117 8.43 -0.34 6.54
N LYS A 118 8.92 0.34 7.59
CA LYS A 118 9.14 1.78 7.57
C LYS A 118 10.14 2.20 6.51
N ALA A 119 11.24 1.45 6.36
CA ALA A 119 12.24 1.70 5.34
C ALA A 119 11.67 1.52 3.92
N GLN A 120 10.79 0.53 3.71
CA GLN A 120 10.15 0.29 2.43
C GLN A 120 9.19 1.42 2.04
N VAL A 121 8.32 1.82 2.97
CA VAL A 121 7.44 2.99 2.82
C VAL A 121 8.25 4.27 2.60
N GLY A 122 9.32 4.46 3.37
CA GLY A 122 10.22 5.61 3.23
C GLY A 122 10.87 5.70 1.84
N ARG A 123 11.30 4.57 1.25
CA ARG A 123 11.80 4.54 -0.13
C ARG A 123 10.73 4.94 -1.14
N ALA A 124 9.50 4.44 -1.00
CA ALA A 124 8.38 4.82 -1.87
C ALA A 124 8.06 6.32 -1.74
N PHE A 125 8.04 6.85 -0.52
CA PHE A 125 7.89 8.28 -0.26
C PHE A 125 9.01 9.10 -0.92
N SER A 126 10.27 8.69 -0.75
CA SER A 126 11.43 9.34 -1.38
C SER A 126 11.29 9.45 -2.90
N HIS A 127 10.82 8.37 -3.54
CA HIS A 127 10.52 8.36 -4.97
C HIS A 127 9.43 9.35 -5.37
N LEU A 128 8.33 9.43 -4.59
CA LEU A 128 7.28 10.44 -4.83
C LEU A 128 7.83 11.86 -4.73
N ILE A 129 8.71 12.14 -3.77
CA ILE A 129 9.38 13.45 -3.66
C ILE A 129 10.23 13.74 -4.90
N SER A 130 10.98 12.75 -5.41
CA SER A 130 11.75 12.90 -6.65
C SER A 130 10.86 13.14 -7.88
N LEU A 131 9.67 12.54 -7.94
CA LEU A 131 8.74 12.71 -9.07
C LEU A 131 8.02 14.07 -9.07
N TYR A 132 7.53 14.51 -7.91
CA TYR A 132 6.64 15.68 -7.81
C TYR A 132 7.35 16.95 -7.30
N GLY A 133 8.49 16.81 -6.63
CA GLY A 133 9.28 17.93 -6.10
C GLY A 133 8.45 18.91 -5.29
N HIS A 134 8.45 20.18 -5.70
CA HIS A 134 7.74 21.26 -5.01
C HIS A 134 6.22 21.06 -4.95
N GLN A 135 5.62 20.30 -5.87
CA GLN A 135 4.17 20.05 -5.87
C GLN A 135 3.72 19.25 -4.64
N MET A 136 4.65 18.63 -3.91
CA MET A 136 4.36 17.87 -2.70
C MET A 136 4.22 18.75 -1.45
N GLN A 137 4.65 20.01 -1.49
CA GLN A 137 4.65 20.91 -0.33
C GLN A 137 3.27 21.09 0.33
N PRO A 138 2.16 21.33 -0.42
CA PRO A 138 0.84 21.48 0.20
C PRO A 138 0.39 20.24 0.95
N LEU A 139 0.74 19.05 0.46
CA LEU A 139 0.39 17.78 1.10
C LEU A 139 1.20 17.59 2.39
N LEU A 140 2.50 17.92 2.36
CA LEU A 140 3.36 17.84 3.54
C LEU A 140 2.98 18.87 4.61
N SER A 141 2.57 20.07 4.23
CA SER A 141 2.14 21.11 5.18
C SER A 141 0.83 20.78 5.91
N ASN A 142 0.02 19.89 5.35
CA ASN A 142 -1.23 19.43 5.98
C ASN A 142 -1.00 18.33 7.03
N LEU A 143 0.22 17.79 7.13
CA LEU A 143 0.56 16.79 8.12
C LEU A 143 0.85 17.42 9.49
N SER A 144 0.66 16.64 10.56
CA SER A 144 1.14 17.05 11.88
C SER A 144 2.67 17.21 11.88
N PRO A 145 3.25 18.05 12.75
CA PRO A 145 4.70 18.22 12.81
C PRO A 145 5.47 16.91 13.03
N ALA A 146 4.91 15.98 13.82
CA ALA A 146 5.50 14.67 14.06
C ALA A 146 5.53 13.82 12.78
N HIS A 147 4.42 13.77 12.03
CA HIS A 147 4.32 13.05 10.76
C HIS A 147 5.25 13.64 9.69
N ALA A 148 5.25 14.97 9.54
CA ALA A 148 6.10 15.66 8.57
C ALA A 148 7.59 15.42 8.85
N SER A 149 8.01 15.54 10.12
CA SER A 149 9.39 15.29 10.53
C SER A 149 9.82 13.84 10.27
N ALA A 150 8.95 12.88 10.59
CA ALA A 150 9.24 11.47 10.40
C ALA A 150 9.39 11.10 8.91
N LEU A 151 8.55 11.64 8.02
CA LEU A 151 8.69 11.45 6.58
C LEU A 151 9.92 12.18 6.02
N ALA A 152 10.24 13.38 6.52
CA ALA A 152 11.39 14.16 6.07
C ALA A 152 12.72 13.40 6.25
N ALA A 153 12.83 12.49 7.21
CA ALA A 153 13.99 11.63 7.39
C ALA A 153 14.30 10.72 6.18
N PHE A 154 13.31 10.49 5.30
CA PHE A 154 13.42 9.67 4.09
C PHE A 154 13.49 10.49 2.79
N ALA A 155 13.32 11.82 2.87
CA ALA A 155 13.45 12.67 1.70
C ALA A 155 14.88 12.57 1.12
N PRO A 156 15.03 12.59 -0.21
CA PRO A 156 16.36 12.53 -0.82
C PRO A 156 17.20 13.72 -0.33
N LYS A 157 18.44 13.44 0.06
CA LYS A 157 19.40 14.49 0.39
C LYS A 157 19.80 15.19 -0.90
N SER A 158 19.59 16.50 -0.95
CA SER A 158 20.02 17.39 -2.04
C SER A 158 21.52 17.30 -2.28
#